data_AF-A0A817QQ32-F1
#
_entry.id   AF-A0A817QQ32-F1
#
_cell.length_a   1.000
_cell.length_b   1.000
_cell.length_c   1.000
_cell.angle_alpha   90.00
_cell.angle_beta   90.00
_cell.angle_gamma   90.00
#
_symmetry.space_group_name_H-M   'P 1'
#
loop_
_entity.id
_entity.type
_entity.pdbx_description
1 polymer ?
#
loop_
_entity_poly.entity_id
_entity_poly.type
_entity_poly.pdbx_seq_one_letter_code
_entity_poly.pdbx_strand_id
1 'polypeptide(L)'
;VHFTIPKWGGQISSDGKYGLYAPTRGGLEIFDFRNGKVVRTLIPKVAEGVFDVMAFFTPTNEHVIYYHKGKRTIRVFRTEDGLQLADMKCPAKVRQATATNDGRILVVGYEDGAIQVFLIVDHSNESVVDYLRNWRIRQLQSIAEPERQETAEKQSE
;
A
#
# COMPACT_ATOMS: atom_id res chain seq x y z
N VAL A 1 20.95 -26.31 -8.79
CA VAL A 1 20.03 -25.76 -9.81
C VAL A 1 19.67 -24.34 -9.36
N HIS A 2 20.17 -23.31 -10.04
CA HIS A 2 19.79 -21.93 -9.71
C HIS A 2 18.39 -21.66 -10.27
N PHE A 3 17.43 -21.37 -9.39
CA PHE A 3 16.08 -20.99 -9.77
C PHE A 3 16.03 -19.46 -9.89
N THR A 4 16.02 -18.94 -11.11
CA THR A 4 15.79 -17.52 -11.37
C THR A 4 14.33 -17.34 -11.72
N ILE A 5 13.65 -16.40 -11.06
CA ILE A 5 12.29 -16.02 -11.44
C ILE A 5 12.40 -14.84 -12.40
N PRO A 6 12.27 -15.07 -13.71
CA PRO A 6 12.24 -13.98 -14.65
C PRO A 6 11.06 -13.08 -14.30
N LYS A 7 11.26 -11.76 -14.33
CA LYS A 7 10.25 -10.73 -14.03
C LYS A 7 10.02 -10.42 -12.54
N TRP A 8 10.85 -10.89 -11.60
CA TRP A 8 10.74 -10.38 -10.23
C TRP A 8 11.29 -8.96 -10.11
N GLY A 9 10.47 -8.02 -9.61
CA GLY A 9 10.84 -6.61 -9.40
C GLY A 9 11.49 -6.30 -8.05
N GLY A 10 11.90 -7.31 -7.28
CA GLY A 10 12.52 -7.13 -5.95
C GLY A 10 11.55 -6.99 -4.77
N GLN A 11 10.25 -6.97 -5.04
CA GLN A 11 9.21 -6.81 -4.01
C GLN A 11 8.57 -8.16 -3.67
N ILE A 12 8.31 -8.37 -2.39
CA ILE A 12 7.83 -9.63 -1.81
C ILE A 12 6.73 -9.35 -0.80
N SER A 13 5.72 -10.21 -0.73
CA SER A 13 4.69 -10.18 0.31
C SER A 13 5.31 -10.53 1.67
N SER A 14 4.70 -10.08 2.76
CA SER A 14 5.22 -10.32 4.12
C SER A 14 5.23 -11.82 4.51
N ASP A 15 4.39 -12.64 3.87
CA ASP A 15 4.38 -14.10 4.03
C ASP A 15 5.42 -14.83 3.14
N GLY A 16 6.15 -14.10 2.28
CA GLY A 16 7.16 -14.64 1.38
C GLY A 16 6.61 -15.44 0.19
N LYS A 17 5.29 -15.52 0.02
CA LYS A 17 4.65 -16.37 -0.98
C LYS A 17 4.52 -15.73 -2.35
N TYR A 18 4.31 -14.42 -2.41
CA TYR A 18 4.03 -13.68 -3.62
C TYR A 18 5.06 -12.60 -3.92
N GLY A 19 5.36 -12.42 -5.20
CA GLY A 19 6.20 -11.34 -5.69
C GLY A 19 5.44 -10.41 -6.63
N LEU A 20 5.96 -9.20 -6.81
CA LEU A 20 5.44 -8.25 -7.80
C LEU A 20 6.35 -8.14 -9.01
N TYR A 21 5.70 -7.99 -10.15
CA TYR A 21 6.31 -7.54 -11.40
C TYR A 21 5.65 -6.25 -11.87
N ALA A 22 6.40 -5.15 -11.84
CA ALA A 22 5.96 -3.84 -12.29
C ALA A 22 6.99 -3.26 -13.29
N PRO A 23 6.91 -3.60 -14.57
CA PRO A 23 7.84 -3.08 -15.58
C PRO A 23 7.58 -1.60 -15.87
N THR A 24 8.64 -0.88 -16.26
CA THR A 24 8.60 0.55 -16.59
C THR A 24 7.73 0.89 -17.79
N ARG A 25 7.38 -0.10 -18.62
CA ARG A 25 6.51 0.04 -19.81
C ARG A 25 5.03 -0.16 -19.55
N GLY A 26 4.66 -0.38 -18.28
CA GLY A 26 3.28 -0.61 -17.87
C GLY A 26 2.94 -2.07 -17.65
N GLY A 27 1.95 -2.28 -16.80
CA GLY A 27 1.55 -3.58 -16.28
C GLY A 27 1.95 -3.76 -14.82
N LEU A 28 1.17 -4.58 -14.13
CA LEU A 28 1.41 -4.95 -12.74
C LEU A 28 0.86 -6.35 -12.52
N GLU A 29 1.74 -7.29 -12.22
CA GLU A 29 1.41 -8.70 -12.04
C GLU A 29 1.86 -9.16 -10.65
N ILE A 30 1.03 -9.97 -9.99
CA ILE A 30 1.38 -10.74 -8.81
C ILE A 30 1.70 -12.17 -9.28
N PHE A 31 2.83 -12.72 -8.86
CA PHE A 31 3.20 -14.09 -9.14
C PHE A 31 3.53 -14.86 -7.86
N ASP A 32 3.36 -16.17 -7.89
CA ASP A 32 3.68 -17.08 -6.78
C ASP A 32 5.12 -17.59 -6.92
N PHE A 33 5.91 -17.45 -5.85
CA PHE A 33 7.30 -17.90 -5.82
C PHE A 33 7.45 -19.42 -5.95
N ARG A 34 6.46 -20.18 -5.49
CA ARG A 34 6.52 -21.65 -5.45
C ARG A 34 6.44 -22.28 -6.84
N ASN A 35 5.66 -21.67 -7.74
CA ASN A 35 5.40 -22.20 -9.08
C ASN A 35 5.88 -21.27 -10.22
N GLY A 36 6.27 -20.04 -9.90
CA GLY A 36 6.72 -19.03 -10.88
C GLY A 36 5.60 -18.54 -11.81
N LYS A 37 4.33 -18.78 -11.48
CA LYS A 37 3.18 -18.42 -12.30
C LYS A 37 2.55 -17.12 -11.82
N VAL A 38 2.05 -16.34 -12.78
CA VAL A 38 1.22 -15.16 -12.50
C VAL A 38 -0.10 -15.63 -11.89
N VAL A 39 -0.42 -15.13 -10.70
CA VAL A 39 -1.65 -15.41 -9.96
C VAL A 39 -2.72 -14.36 -10.26
N ARG A 40 -2.28 -13.11 -10.44
CA ARG A 40 -3.15 -11.96 -10.73
C ARG A 40 -2.45 -10.97 -11.66
N THR A 41 -3.23 -10.39 -12.55
CA THR A 41 -2.83 -9.23 -13.35
C THR A 41 -3.65 -8.04 -12.86
N LEU A 42 -3.02 -7.12 -12.14
CA LEU A 42 -3.66 -5.93 -11.54
C LEU A 42 -3.78 -4.81 -12.57
N ILE A 43 -2.74 -4.63 -13.38
CA ILE A 43 -2.75 -3.72 -14.52
C ILE A 43 -2.34 -4.53 -15.74
N PRO A 44 -3.15 -4.58 -16.81
CA PRO A 44 -2.78 -5.27 -18.03
C PRO A 44 -1.54 -4.61 -18.66
N LYS A 45 -0.85 -5.34 -19.53
CA LYS A 45 0.30 -4.82 -20.29
C LYS A 45 -0.15 -3.83 -21.36
N VAL A 46 -0.51 -2.62 -20.94
CA VAL A 46 -0.78 -1.47 -21.78
C VAL A 46 0.44 -0.56 -21.81
N ALA A 47 0.70 0.06 -22.96
CA ALA A 47 1.80 0.99 -23.11
C ALA A 47 1.52 2.27 -22.29
N GLU A 48 2.20 2.41 -21.15
CA GLU A 48 2.08 3.60 -20.28
C GLU A 48 3.22 4.61 -20.48
N GLY A 49 4.08 4.39 -21.48
CA GLY A 49 5.34 5.10 -21.66
C GLY A 49 6.49 4.41 -20.92
N VAL A 50 7.68 5.01 -20.88
CA VAL A 50 8.83 4.49 -20.09
C VAL A 50 9.01 5.40 -18.89
N PHE A 51 8.51 4.97 -17.73
CA PHE A 51 8.60 5.74 -16.49
C PHE A 51 8.98 4.85 -15.31
N ASP A 52 9.60 5.45 -14.30
CA ASP A 52 9.81 4.75 -13.02
C ASP A 52 8.46 4.44 -12.38
N VAL A 53 8.36 3.24 -11.83
CA VAL A 53 7.20 2.76 -11.09
C VAL A 53 7.65 2.31 -9.71
N MET A 54 6.81 2.57 -8.71
CA MET A 54 6.99 2.04 -7.37
C MET A 54 5.78 1.17 -7.06
N ALA A 55 6.00 -0.09 -6.72
CA ALA A 55 4.95 -1.01 -6.36
C ALA A 55 5.35 -1.80 -5.11
N PHE A 56 4.44 -2.02 -4.17
CA PHE A 56 4.71 -2.80 -2.96
C PHE A 56 3.42 -3.34 -2.35
N PHE A 57 3.53 -4.41 -1.56
CA PHE A 57 2.44 -4.93 -0.75
C PHE A 57 2.30 -4.12 0.55
N THR A 58 1.08 -3.96 1.04
CA THR A 58 0.90 -3.55 2.44
C THR A 58 1.45 -4.62 3.39
N PRO A 59 1.85 -4.27 4.63
CA PRO A 59 2.34 -5.25 5.60
C PRO A 59 1.37 -6.42 5.85
N THR A 60 0.06 -6.18 5.71
CA THR A 60 -1.01 -7.19 5.85
C THR A 60 -1.20 -8.06 4.60
N ASN A 61 -0.54 -7.77 3.48
CA ASN A 61 -0.74 -8.36 2.15
C ASN A 61 -2.14 -8.19 1.55
N GLU A 62 -3.05 -7.46 2.20
CA GLU A 62 -4.42 -7.25 1.72
C GLU A 62 -4.47 -6.36 0.47
N HIS A 63 -3.51 -5.44 0.35
CA HIS A 63 -3.48 -4.48 -0.74
C HIS A 63 -2.10 -4.39 -1.41
N VAL A 64 -2.12 -4.00 -2.69
CA VAL A 64 -0.95 -3.62 -3.46
C VAL A 64 -1.06 -2.14 -3.83
N ILE A 65 -0.01 -1.39 -3.52
CA ILE A 65 0.12 0.03 -3.87
C ILE A 65 0.95 0.12 -5.14
N TYR A 66 0.49 0.92 -6.10
CA TYR A 66 1.20 1.19 -7.36
C TYR A 66 1.25 2.68 -7.64
N TYR A 67 2.45 3.23 -7.73
CA TYR A 67 2.70 4.60 -8.12
C TYR A 67 3.36 4.67 -9.49
N HIS A 68 2.74 5.43 -10.39
CA HIS A 68 3.27 5.70 -11.72
C HIS A 68 3.82 7.13 -11.81
N LYS A 69 5.15 7.28 -11.92
CA LYS A 69 5.83 8.60 -11.85
C LYS A 69 5.42 9.54 -12.99
N GLY A 70 5.32 9.05 -14.22
CA GLY A 70 4.94 9.86 -15.38
C GLY A 70 3.51 10.40 -15.32
N LYS A 71 2.60 9.59 -14.80
CA LYS A 71 1.18 9.96 -14.63
C LYS A 71 0.92 10.66 -13.30
N ARG A 72 1.84 10.59 -12.33
CA ARG A 72 1.66 11.05 -10.95
C ARG A 72 0.36 10.51 -10.35
N THR A 73 0.14 9.21 -10.49
CA THR A 73 -1.06 8.53 -9.99
C THR A 73 -0.67 7.43 -9.03
N ILE A 74 -1.33 7.38 -7.87
CA ILE A 74 -1.30 6.24 -6.95
C ILE A 74 -2.58 5.45 -7.18
N ARG A 75 -2.41 4.15 -7.39
CA ARG A 75 -3.48 3.17 -7.46
C ARG A 75 -3.34 2.17 -6.33
N VAL A 76 -4.47 1.77 -5.79
CA VAL A 76 -4.56 0.76 -4.73
C VAL A 76 -5.39 -0.39 -5.25
N PHE A 77 -4.85 -1.59 -5.16
CA PHE A 77 -5.51 -2.82 -5.58
C PHE A 77 -5.69 -3.75 -4.40
N ARG A 78 -6.82 -4.45 -4.34
CA ARG A 78 -6.98 -5.59 -3.43
C ARG A 78 -6.21 -6.79 -3.97
N THR A 79 -5.42 -7.43 -3.13
CA THR A 79 -4.57 -8.56 -3.53
C THR A 79 -5.39 -9.80 -3.91
N GLU A 80 -6.53 -10.02 -3.25
CA GLU A 80 -7.35 -11.23 -3.38
C GLU A 80 -7.97 -11.40 -4.78
N ASP A 81 -8.67 -10.37 -5.26
CA ASP A 81 -9.41 -10.41 -6.53
C ASP A 81 -8.78 -9.52 -7.62
N GLY A 82 -7.84 -8.65 -7.24
CA GLY A 82 -7.20 -7.69 -8.13
C GLY A 82 -8.05 -6.44 -8.41
N LEU A 83 -9.12 -6.21 -7.65
CA LEU A 83 -9.98 -5.04 -7.81
C LEU A 83 -9.21 -3.76 -7.49
N GLN A 84 -9.29 -2.78 -8.38
CA GLN A 84 -8.76 -1.45 -8.12
C GLN A 84 -9.70 -0.70 -7.17
N LEU A 85 -9.27 -0.48 -5.93
CA LEU A 85 -10.03 0.24 -4.90
C LEU A 85 -9.93 1.76 -5.05
N ALA A 86 -8.79 2.26 -5.52
CA ALA A 86 -8.55 3.69 -5.68
C ALA A 86 -7.67 3.99 -6.89
N ASP A 87 -7.94 5.13 -7.55
CA ASP A 87 -7.05 5.80 -8.49
C ASP A 87 -7.03 7.29 -8.15
N MET A 88 -5.88 7.76 -7.67
CA MET A 88 -5.73 9.11 -7.16
C MET A 88 -4.59 9.82 -7.86
N LYS A 89 -4.85 11.08 -8.25
CA LYS A 89 -3.83 11.99 -8.77
C LYS A 89 -3.06 12.64 -7.61
N CYS A 90 -1.74 12.52 -7.65
CA CYS A 90 -0.84 13.19 -6.72
C CYS A 90 -0.59 14.65 -7.13
N PRO A 91 -0.56 15.59 -6.17
CA PRO A 91 -0.26 16.99 -6.45
C PRO A 91 1.18 17.17 -6.96
N ALA A 92 2.13 16.42 -6.41
CA ALA A 92 3.54 16.44 -6.75
C ALA A 92 4.09 15.03 -7.02
N LYS A 93 5.37 14.92 -7.34
CA LYS A 93 6.05 13.63 -7.50
C LYS A 93 6.21 12.97 -6.14
N VAL A 94 5.89 11.69 -6.07
CA VAL A 94 6.04 10.90 -4.83
C VAL A 94 7.50 10.51 -4.71
N ARG A 95 8.10 10.86 -3.57
CA ARG A 95 9.46 10.46 -3.23
C ARG A 95 9.48 9.11 -2.53
N GLN A 96 8.51 8.88 -1.66
CA GLN A 96 8.34 7.64 -0.91
C GLN A 96 6.88 7.46 -0.49
N ALA A 97 6.43 6.21 -0.44
CA ALA A 97 5.17 5.86 0.19
C ALA A 97 5.37 4.63 1.09
N THR A 98 4.63 4.56 2.18
CA THR A 98 4.64 3.42 3.10
C THR A 98 3.26 3.24 3.71
N ALA A 99 2.89 2.00 4.00
CA ALA A 99 1.68 1.70 4.74
C ALA A 99 1.99 1.47 6.23
N THR A 100 0.99 1.66 7.08
CA THR A 100 1.05 1.28 8.49
C THR A 100 1.04 -0.25 8.65
N ASN A 101 1.50 -0.75 9.81
CA ASN A 101 1.56 -2.19 10.07
C ASN A 101 0.19 -2.89 10.04
N ASP A 102 -0.88 -2.17 10.38
CA ASP A 102 -2.26 -2.65 10.26
C ASP A 102 -2.78 -2.60 8.81
N GLY A 103 -1.99 -2.09 7.86
CA GLY A 103 -2.31 -2.06 6.42
C GLY A 103 -3.42 -1.07 6.05
N ARG A 104 -3.93 -0.29 7.00
CA ARG A 104 -5.11 0.59 6.79
C ARG A 104 -4.74 1.97 6.31
N ILE A 105 -3.58 2.49 6.69
CA ILE A 105 -3.18 3.87 6.40
C ILE A 105 -2.00 3.83 5.43
N LEU A 106 -2.07 4.65 4.38
CA LEU A 106 -0.99 4.91 3.44
C LEU A 106 -0.45 6.32 3.68
N VAL A 107 0.84 6.43 4.00
CA VAL A 107 1.56 7.69 4.13
C VAL A 107 2.38 7.90 2.87
N VAL A 108 2.24 9.07 2.26
CA VAL A 108 2.88 9.46 1.00
C VAL A 108 3.65 10.74 1.21
N GLY A 109 4.97 10.70 0.99
CA GLY A 109 5.85 11.85 0.99
C GLY A 109 6.17 12.32 -0.42
N TYR A 110 6.02 13.61 -0.66
CA TYR A 110 6.24 14.25 -1.95
C TYR A 110 7.59 14.97 -2.04
N GLU A 111 8.05 15.24 -3.26
CA GLU A 111 9.30 15.99 -3.51
C GLU A 111 9.25 17.46 -3.05
N ASP A 112 8.06 18.05 -2.93
CA ASP A 112 7.85 19.43 -2.47
C ASP A 112 7.84 19.56 -0.93
N GLY A 113 8.06 18.45 -0.22
CA GLY A 113 8.03 18.39 1.25
C GLY A 113 6.64 18.18 1.83
N ALA A 114 5.58 18.13 1.01
CA ALA A 114 4.25 17.78 1.49
C ALA A 114 4.17 16.30 1.88
N ILE A 115 3.34 16.00 2.88
CA ILE A 115 2.99 14.65 3.29
C ILE A 115 1.47 14.53 3.22
N GLN A 116 0.97 13.47 2.58
CA GLN A 116 -0.44 13.11 2.62
C GLN A 116 -0.62 11.74 3.25
N VAL A 117 -1.67 11.64 4.06
CA VAL A 117 -2.04 10.42 4.77
C VAL A 117 -3.43 10.01 4.29
N PHE A 118 -3.54 8.78 3.82
CA PHE A 118 -4.77 8.21 3.29
C PHE A 118 -5.21 7.04 4.13
N LEU A 119 -6.50 6.95 4.39
CA LEU A 119 -7.10 5.70 4.86
C LEU A 119 -7.53 4.89 3.64
N ILE A 120 -7.05 3.66 3.54
CA ILE A 120 -7.49 2.69 2.55
C ILE A 120 -8.84 2.15 3.01
N VAL A 121 -9.89 2.47 2.26
CA VAL A 121 -11.25 2.06 2.58
C VAL A 121 -11.66 0.95 1.62
N ASP A 122 -11.72 -0.26 2.17
CA ASP A 122 -12.33 -1.39 1.50
C ASP A 122 -13.72 -1.65 2.08
N HIS A 123 -14.76 -1.37 1.29
CA HIS A 123 -16.14 -1.54 1.71
C HIS A 123 -16.57 -3.00 1.92
N SER A 124 -15.88 -3.98 1.34
CA SER A 124 -16.17 -5.40 1.63
C SER A 124 -15.50 -5.88 2.90
N ASN A 125 -14.58 -5.11 3.48
CA ASN A 125 -13.94 -5.45 4.75
C ASN A 125 -14.68 -4.78 5.91
N GLU A 126 -15.53 -5.54 6.59
CA GLU A 126 -16.33 -5.05 7.73
C GLU A 126 -15.46 -4.43 8.83
N SER A 127 -14.25 -4.94 9.06
CA SER A 127 -13.32 -4.40 10.06
C SER A 127 -12.95 -2.95 9.77
N VAL A 128 -12.76 -2.60 8.49
CA VAL A 128 -12.43 -1.24 8.06
C VAL A 128 -13.65 -0.31 8.18
N VAL A 129 -14.83 -0.82 7.83
CA VAL A 129 -16.10 -0.08 7.97
C VAL A 129 -16.40 0.24 9.44
N ASP A 130 -16.24 -0.73 10.33
CA ASP A 130 -16.42 -0.54 11.76
C ASP A 130 -15.32 0.35 12.36
N TYR A 131 -14.10 0.24 11.84
CA TYR A 131 -13.03 1.15 12.22
C TYR A 131 -13.41 2.61 11.93
N LEU A 132 -13.94 2.88 10.73
CA LEU A 132 -14.41 4.19 10.30
C LEU A 132 -15.59 4.71 11.12
N ARG A 133 -16.59 3.87 11.37
CA ARG A 133 -17.74 4.23 12.22
C ARG A 133 -17.30 4.68 13.61
N ASN A 134 -16.33 3.97 14.18
CA ASN A 134 -15.83 4.23 15.52
C ASN A 134 -14.65 5.22 15.55
N TRP A 135 -14.24 5.77 14.40
CA TRP A 135 -13.08 6.66 14.32
C TRP A 135 -13.32 7.98 15.05
N ARG A 136 -14.49 8.60 14.85
CA ARG A 136 -14.83 9.87 15.51
C ARG A 136 -14.97 9.72 17.02
N ILE A 137 -15.54 8.61 17.47
CA ILE A 137 -15.72 8.32 18.91
C ILE A 137 -14.36 8.22 19.60
N ARG A 138 -13.41 7.51 18.98
CA ARG A 138 -12.04 7.36 19.51
C ARG A 138 -11.29 8.68 19.59
N GLN A 139 -11.41 9.55 18.59
CA GLN A 139 -10.80 10.88 18.65
C GLN A 139 -11.32 11.71 19.82
N LEU A 140 -12.63 11.66 20.08
CA LEU A 140 -13.22 12.40 21.19
C LEU A 140 -12.78 11.83 22.55
N GLN A 141 -12.64 10.52 22.68
CA GLN A 141 -12.11 9.88 23.89
C GLN A 141 -10.65 10.25 24.16
N SER A 142 -9.79 10.26 23.12
CA SER A 142 -8.39 10.66 23.29
C SER A 142 -8.21 12.13 23.68
N ILE A 143 -9.16 13.00 23.30
CA ILE A 143 -9.17 14.41 23.73
C ILE A 143 -9.67 14.54 25.18
N ALA A 144 -10.57 13.66 25.61
CA ALA A 144 -11.16 13.69 26.94
C ALA A 144 -10.26 13.10 28.04
N GLU A 145 -9.27 12.26 27.71
CA GLU A 145 -8.36 11.62 28.68
C GLU A 145 -6.85 11.91 28.41
N PRO A 146 -6.39 13.17 28.46
CA PRO A 146 -4.98 13.49 28.16
C PRO A 146 -3.98 13.07 29.26
N GLU A 147 -4.41 12.92 30.52
CA GLU A 147 -3.50 12.87 31.68
C GLU A 147 -2.91 11.48 32.03
N ARG A 148 -3.40 10.38 31.46
CA ARG A 148 -2.91 9.03 31.83
C ARG A 148 -1.60 8.61 31.15
N GLN A 149 -1.20 9.28 30.07
CA GLN A 149 0.00 8.88 29.31
C GLN A 149 1.30 9.46 29.89
N GLU A 150 1.27 10.68 30.46
CA GLU A 150 2.46 11.27 31.10
C GLU A 150 2.84 10.60 32.44
N THR A 151 1.87 10.01 33.16
CA THR A 151 2.16 9.38 34.45
C THR A 151 2.83 8.00 34.30
N ALA A 152 2.67 7.34 33.15
CA ALA A 152 3.27 6.04 32.88
C ALA A 152 4.76 6.15 32.50
N GLU A 153 5.16 7.19 31.76
CA GLU A 153 6.57 7.42 31.41
C GLU A 153 7.40 7.90 32.62
N LYS A 154 6.81 8.67 33.54
CA LYS A 154 7.48 9.11 34.78
C LYS A 154 7.63 8.03 35.86
N GLN A 155 7.02 6.86 35.70
CA GLN A 155 7.15 5.75 36.65
C GLN A 155 8.09 4.64 36.14
N SER A 156 8.69 4.82 34.97
CA SER A 156 9.68 3.90 34.37
C SER A 156 11.11 4.45 34.30
N GLU A 157 11.37 5.62 34.91
CA GLU A 157 12.73 6.16 35.15
C GLU A 157 13.18 5.94 36.60
#